data_AF-F3KPP3-F1
#
_entry.id   AF-F3KPP3-F1
#
_cell.length_a   1.000
_cell.length_b   1.000
_cell.length_c   1.000
_cell.angle_alpha   90.00
_cell.angle_beta   90.00
_cell.angle_gamma   90.00
#
_symmetry.space_group_name_H-M   'P 1'
#
loop_
_entity.id
_entity.type
_entity.pdbx_description
1 polymer ?
#
loop_
_entity_poly.entity_id
_entity_poly.type
_entity_poly.pdbx_seq_one_letter_code
_entity_poly.pdbx_strand_id
1 'polypeptide(L)' 'MSDDEMLTYVRASARLLDLPLDEARAARVAGHLQRTAAMAALLERLDLAVEDEPAEIYCPARPVPGASA' A
#
# COMPACT_ATOMS: atom_id res chain seq x y z
N MET A 1 -10.69 -11.28 1.28
CA MET A 1 -10.91 -11.10 2.74
C MET A 1 -12.38 -10.91 2.99
N SER A 2 -12.92 -11.59 3.99
CA SER A 2 -14.27 -11.34 4.49
C SER A 2 -14.35 -9.99 5.21
N ASP A 3 -15.56 -9.50 5.46
CA ASP A 3 -15.77 -8.23 6.16
C ASP A 3 -15.23 -8.27 7.60
N ASP A 4 -15.36 -9.40 8.29
CA ASP A 4 -14.84 -9.59 9.65
C ASP A 4 -13.30 -9.63 9.69
N GLU A 5 -12.68 -10.28 8.68
CA GLU A 5 -11.23 -10.27 8.51
C GLU A 5 -10.73 -8.84 8.23
N MET A 6 -11.45 -8.09 7.41
CA MET A 6 -11.09 -6.70 7.08
C MET A 6 -11.18 -5.78 8.30
N LEU A 7 -12.26 -5.89 9.09
CA LEU A 7 -12.39 -5.12 10.34
C LEU A 7 -11.30 -5.47 11.35
N THR A 8 -10.97 -6.76 11.48
CA THR A 8 -9.89 -7.23 12.35
C THR A 8 -8.55 -6.66 11.91
N TYR A 9 -8.27 -6.69 10.61
CA TYR A 9 -7.07 -6.11 10.03
C TYR A 9 -6.97 -4.61 10.33
N VAL A 10 -8.04 -3.84 10.08
CA VAL A 10 -8.06 -2.39 10.36
C VAL A 10 -7.79 -2.09 11.82
N ARG A 11 -8.40 -2.81 12.76
CA ARG A 11 -8.15 -2.61 14.20
C ARG A 11 -6.70 -2.90 14.58
N ALA A 12 -6.14 -4.00 14.09
CA ALA A 12 -4.77 -4.40 14.38
C ALA A 12 -3.76 -3.40 13.80
N SER A 13 -3.92 -3.00 12.54
CA SER A 13 -3.06 -2.03 11.87
C SER A 13 -3.15 -0.66 12.53
N ALA A 14 -4.35 -0.19 12.89
CA ALA A 14 -4.52 1.09 13.59
C ALA A 14 -3.80 1.10 14.93
N ARG A 15 -3.87 0.01 15.71
CA ARG A 15 -3.13 -0.13 16.96
C ARG A 15 -1.62 -0.14 16.74
N LEU A 16 -1.14 -0.84 15.71
CA LEU A 16 0.29 -0.91 15.38
C LEU A 16 0.85 0.46 14.97
N LEU A 17 0.05 1.24 14.24
CA LEU A 17 0.42 2.56 13.72
C LEU A 17 0.10 3.72 14.68
N ASP A 18 -0.40 3.41 15.89
CA ASP A 18 -0.86 4.40 16.88
C ASP A 18 -1.90 5.39 16.32
N LEU A 19 -2.83 4.88 15.52
CA LEU A 19 -3.94 5.64 14.93
C LEU A 19 -5.20 5.46 15.79
N PRO A 20 -5.69 6.51 16.48
CA PRO A 20 -6.88 6.38 17.31
C PRO A 20 -8.14 6.26 16.44
N LEU A 21 -8.78 5.10 16.50
CA LEU A 21 -10.06 4.84 15.83
C LEU A 21 -11.09 4.39 16.87
N ASP A 22 -12.23 5.08 16.89
CA ASP A 22 -13.43 4.54 17.51
C ASP A 22 -14.03 3.40 16.64
N GLU A 23 -14.92 2.60 17.23
CA GLU A 23 -15.49 1.44 16.55
C GLU A 23 -16.27 1.79 15.28
N ALA A 24 -17.03 2.89 15.29
CA ALA A 24 -17.78 3.31 14.11
C ALA A 24 -16.84 3.76 12.98
N ARG A 25 -15.72 4.40 13.32
CA ARG A 25 -14.68 4.80 12.38
C ARG A 25 -13.93 3.59 11.83
N ALA A 26 -13.59 2.62 12.67
CA ALA A 26 -12.96 1.38 12.24
C ALA A 26 -13.83 0.64 11.20
N ALA A 27 -15.14 0.54 11.45
CA ALA A 27 -16.09 -0.05 10.49
C ALA A 27 -16.13 0.70 9.14
N ARG A 28 -16.16 2.04 9.16
CA ARG A 28 -16.12 2.83 7.91
C ARG A 28 -14.81 2.65 7.16
N VAL A 29 -13.68 2.67 7.86
CA VAL A 29 -12.36 2.45 7.25
C VAL A 29 -12.27 1.05 6.64
N ALA A 30 -12.78 0.02 7.32
CA ALA A 30 -12.84 -1.34 6.77
C ALA A 30 -13.64 -1.40 5.46
N GLY A 31 -14.78 -0.72 5.38
CA GLY A 31 -15.56 -0.63 4.14
C GLY A 31 -14.80 0.05 2.99
N HIS A 32 -14.05 1.12 3.27
CA HIS A 32 -13.20 1.75 2.25
C HIS A 32 -12.03 0.85 1.85
N LEU A 33 -11.38 0.21 2.82
CA LEU A 33 -10.25 -0.67 2.58
C LEU A 33 -10.65 -1.90 1.77
N GLN A 34 -11.87 -2.44 1.96
CA GLN A 34 -12.41 -3.53 1.14
C GLN A 34 -12.50 -3.13 -0.34
N ARG A 35 -12.90 -1.89 -0.64
CA ARG A 35 -12.93 -1.37 -2.01
C ARG A 35 -11.51 -1.25 -2.60
N THR A 36 -10.56 -0.79 -1.80
CA THR A 36 -9.15 -0.73 -2.19
C THR A 36 -8.56 -2.13 -2.42
N ALA A 37 -8.90 -3.11 -1.59
CA ALA A 37 -8.48 -4.50 -1.76
C ALA A 37 -8.97 -5.09 -3.09
N ALA A 38 -10.20 -4.76 -3.50
CA ALA A 38 -10.71 -5.13 -4.81
C ALA A 38 -9.91 -4.51 -5.97
N MET A 39 -9.41 -3.27 -5.81
CA MET A 39 -8.52 -2.64 -6.78
C MET A 39 -7.12 -3.28 -6.78
N ALA A 40 -6.58 -3.59 -5.60
CA ALA A 40 -5.28 -4.27 -5.46
C ALA A 40 -5.30 -5.66 -6.11
N ALA A 41 -6.40 -6.41 -5.98
CA ALA A 41 -6.60 -7.70 -6.64
C ALA A 41 -6.58 -7.61 -8.18
N LEU A 42 -6.81 -6.44 -8.77
CA LEU A 42 -6.62 -6.23 -10.21
C LEU A 42 -5.13 -6.12 -10.57
N LEU A 43 -4.32 -5.51 -9.69
CA LEU A 43 -2.88 -5.34 -9.88
C LEU A 43 -2.13 -6.66 -9.68
N GLU A 44 -2.57 -7.50 -8.72
CA GLU A 44 -1.98 -8.84 -8.47
C GLU A 44 -2.10 -9.80 -9.67
N ARG A 45 -2.96 -9.47 -10.65
CA ARG A 45 -3.13 -10.26 -11.88
C ARG A 45 -2.14 -9.90 -12.98
N LEU A 46 -1.33 -8.85 -12.77
CA LEU A 46 -0.27 -8.50 -13.70
C LEU A 46 0.87 -9.50 -13.55
N ASP A 47 1.39 -9.99 -14.67
CA ASP A 47 2.55 -10.86 -14.70
C ASP A 47 3.80 -9.98 -14.59
N LEU A 48 4.36 -9.90 -13.39
CA LEU A 48 5.60 -9.17 -13.12
C LEU A 48 6.70 -10.18 -12.85
N ALA A 49 7.76 -10.11 -13.64
CA ALA A 49 8.98 -10.88 -13.46
C ALA A 49 9.83 -10.29 -12.32
N VAL A 50 10.80 -11.06 -11.82
CA VAL A 50 11.66 -10.62 -10.70
C VAL A 50 12.54 -9.43 -11.12
N GLU A 51 12.87 -9.34 -12.40
CA GLU A 51 13.61 -8.26 -13.03
C GLU A 51 12.77 -7.02 -13.36
N ASP A 52 11.45 -7.03 -13.15
CA ASP A 52 10.62 -5.84 -13.32
C ASP A 52 10.88 -4.86 -12.16
N GLU A 53 11.56 -3.77 -12.50
CA GLU A 53 12.01 -2.78 -11.54
C GLU A 53 10.90 -1.79 -11.13
N PRO A 54 10.96 -1.23 -9.90
CA PRO A 54 10.16 -0.07 -9.55
C PRO A 54 10.34 1.07 -10.55
N ALA A 55 9.29 1.88 -10.75
CA ALA A 55 9.32 2.98 -11.72
C ALA A 55 10.45 4.00 -11.49
N GLU A 56 10.94 4.12 -10.26
CA GLU A 56 12.05 5.02 -9.90
C GLU A 56 13.09 4.26 -9.08
N ILE A 57 14.36 4.38 -9.49
CA ILE A 57 15.51 3.72 -8.84
C ILE A 57 16.40 4.78 -8.20
N TYR A 58 16.75 4.54 -6.94
CA TYR A 58 17.62 5.44 -6.18
C TYR A 58 19.00 5.60 -6.83
N CYS A 59 19.42 6.85 -7.02
CA CYS A 59 20.74 7.20 -7.52
C CYS A 59 21.53 7.96 -6.42
N PRO A 60 22.47 7.30 -5.72
CA PRO A 60 23.13 7.85 -4.53
C PRO A 60 23.98 9.11 -4.76
N ALA A 61 24.44 9.32 -5.99
CA ALA A 61 25.15 10.52 -6.40
C ALA A 61 24.87 10.77 -7.87
N ARG A 62 24.31 11.94 -8.22
CA ARG A 62 24.47 12.44 -9.59
C ARG A 62 25.72 13.30 -9.60
N PRO A 63 26.75 12.88 -10.34
CA PRO A 63 27.02 13.58 -11.60
C PRO A 63 27.12 12.57 -12.74
N VAL A 64 26.48 12.88 -13.87
CA VAL A 64 26.92 12.27 -15.13
C VAL A 64 28.31 12.87 -15.41
N PRO A 65 29.38 12.09 -15.55
CA PRO A 65 30.66 12.63 -15.98
C PRO A 65 30.47 13.31 -17.35
N GLY A 66 30.61 14.66 -17.39
CA GLY A 66 30.51 15.45 -18.62
C GLY A 66 29.23 16.26 -18.84
N ALA A 67 28.31 16.35 -17.89
CA ALA A 67 27.21 17.32 -17.99
C ALA A 67 27.70 18.74 -17.66
N SER A 68 27.95 19.57 -18.68
CA SER A 68 28.20 21.01 -18.50
C SER A 68 26.96 21.69 -17.91
N ALA A 69 27.20 22.67 -17.03
CA ALA A 69 26.20 23.52 -16.39
C ALA A 69 25.44 24.41 -17.38
#